data_AF-A0A9X1UG48-F1
#
_entry.id   AF-A0A9X1UG48-F1
#
_cell.length_a   1.000
_cell.length_b   1.000
_cell.length_c   1.000
_cell.angle_alpha   90.00
_cell.angle_beta   90.00
_cell.angle_gamma   90.00
#
_symmetry.space_group_name_H-M   'P 1'
#
loop_
_entity.id
_entity.type
_entity.pdbx_description
1 polymer ?
#
loop_
_entity_poly.entity_id
_entity_poly.type
_entity_poly.pdbx_seq_one_letter_code
_entity_poly.pdbx_strand_id
1 'polypeptide(L)'
;MSVQKILIVRVSSLGDVVHNMPAIADIRRRYPDAQIDWLVEEGFQSLVELVHGARRAIPFSLRRWRKALFSAANWREIGAFRRALAAEKYDLVIDCQGLVKTAWVASWARGPLVGLGNRTDGAGYEWPVRMFYDRSIRIEPRTHVVERTRQLVAAALELAPPQPTDDIDFGIDTYRAAQALAGVGLNLPVPYVVFVHATSRADKQWPEAHWIEVGQALVRRGASLVLPWGSEAERATSERLAKEFGEAAIVPPRLSLPAVVGLIDGAAATVGVDTGLVHIAAALKRPTVELYNFATAWRTGGYWSPKVVNLGTAGHPPTLAQVKGALAGFGLL
;
A
#
# COMPACT_ATOMS: atom_id res chain seq x y z
N MET A 1 -27.01 5.34 13.75
CA MET A 1 -26.27 6.48 14.34
C MET A 1 -25.74 7.35 13.20
N SER A 2 -25.70 8.68 13.35
CA SER A 2 -25.00 9.54 12.39
C SER A 2 -23.52 9.59 12.76
N VAL A 3 -22.69 8.76 12.12
CA VAL A 3 -21.25 8.75 12.36
C VAL A 3 -20.64 9.95 11.63
N GLN A 4 -20.04 10.87 12.38
CA GLN A 4 -19.50 12.13 11.86
C GLN A 4 -17.98 12.15 11.85
N LYS A 5 -17.31 11.52 12.83
CA LYS A 5 -15.85 11.53 12.93
C LYS A 5 -15.27 10.18 13.30
N ILE A 6 -14.41 9.64 12.43
CA ILE A 6 -13.80 8.32 12.54
C ILE A 6 -12.28 8.45 12.54
N LEU A 7 -11.61 7.67 13.40
CA LEU A 7 -10.18 7.46 13.34
C LEU A 7 -9.88 6.06 12.82
N ILE A 8 -9.18 5.96 11.70
CA ILE A 8 -8.65 4.71 11.16
C ILE A 8 -7.21 4.52 11.64
N VAL A 9 -6.90 3.36 12.22
CA VAL A 9 -5.55 3.01 12.66
C VAL A 9 -5.01 1.89 11.78
N ARG A 10 -4.13 2.28 10.85
CA ARG A 10 -3.38 1.39 9.97
C ARG A 10 -2.03 2.01 9.67
N VAL A 11 -1.01 1.60 10.41
CA VAL A 11 0.26 2.32 10.43
C VAL A 11 1.28 1.84 9.41
N SER A 12 1.28 0.55 9.06
CA SER A 12 2.27 -0.08 8.18
C SER A 12 1.85 -1.50 7.79
N SER A 13 2.48 -2.16 6.80
CA SER A 13 3.48 -1.69 5.82
C SER A 13 2.88 -0.84 4.68
N LEU A 14 3.66 -0.47 3.65
CA LEU A 14 3.16 0.36 2.54
C LEU A 14 1.99 -0.31 1.79
N GLY A 15 2.12 -1.59 1.43
CA GLY A 15 1.03 -2.33 0.77
C GLY A 15 -0.22 -2.41 1.63
N ASP A 16 -0.03 -2.66 2.92
CA ASP A 16 -1.08 -2.70 3.94
C ASP A 16 -1.83 -1.36 4.12
N VAL A 17 -1.17 -0.22 3.88
CA VAL A 17 -1.79 1.11 3.84
C VAL A 17 -2.65 1.25 2.58
N VAL A 18 -2.12 0.87 1.41
CA VAL A 18 -2.87 0.88 0.14
C VAL A 18 -4.11 0.00 0.21
N HIS A 19 -3.98 -1.23 0.71
CA HIS A 19 -5.08 -2.17 0.88
C HIS A 19 -6.16 -1.70 1.86
N ASN A 20 -5.88 -0.67 2.65
CA ASN A 20 -6.83 -0.08 3.60
C ASN A 20 -7.60 1.11 3.01
N MET A 21 -7.16 1.66 1.88
CA MET A 21 -7.82 2.80 1.22
C MET A 21 -9.28 2.52 0.85
N PRO A 22 -9.68 1.32 0.38
CA PRO A 22 -11.08 1.05 0.06
C PRO A 22 -12.05 1.20 1.21
N ALA A 23 -11.60 0.98 2.44
CA ALA A 23 -12.45 1.22 3.60
C ALA A 23 -12.83 2.70 3.76
N ILE A 24 -11.97 3.63 3.31
CA ILE A 24 -12.28 5.07 3.33
C ILE A 24 -13.41 5.37 2.35
N ALA A 25 -13.33 4.83 1.13
CA ALA A 25 -14.38 4.96 0.12
C ALA A 25 -15.70 4.31 0.61
N ASP A 26 -15.64 3.12 1.21
CA ASP A 26 -16.80 2.42 1.77
C ASP A 26 -17.51 3.25 2.85
N ILE A 27 -16.75 3.85 3.76
CA ILE A 27 -17.29 4.76 4.79
C ILE A 27 -17.98 5.95 4.11
N ARG A 28 -17.31 6.60 3.17
CA ARG A 28 -17.78 7.82 2.49
C ARG A 28 -19.03 7.57 1.65
N ARG A 29 -19.16 6.39 1.06
CA ARG A 29 -20.39 5.98 0.35
C ARG A 29 -21.60 5.95 1.27
N ARG A 30 -21.42 5.48 2.51
CA ARG A 30 -22.51 5.39 3.49
C ARG A 30 -22.73 6.68 4.29
N TYR A 31 -21.64 7.40 4.56
CA TYR A 31 -21.59 8.63 5.33
C TYR A 31 -20.82 9.72 4.55
N PRO A 32 -21.49 10.40 3.59
CA PRO A 32 -20.86 11.39 2.71
C PRO A 32 -20.38 12.67 3.39
N ASP A 33 -20.57 12.83 4.71
CA ASP A 33 -20.03 13.97 5.46
C ASP A 33 -19.05 13.53 6.55
N ALA A 34 -18.78 12.23 6.67
CA ALA A 34 -17.87 11.70 7.68
C ALA A 34 -16.46 12.28 7.48
N GLN A 35 -15.92 12.80 8.58
CA GLN A 35 -14.54 13.21 8.72
C GLN A 35 -13.70 12.00 9.13
N ILE A 36 -12.81 11.56 8.25
CA ILE A 36 -11.99 10.38 8.48
C ILE A 36 -10.55 10.80 8.69
N ASP A 37 -10.09 10.74 9.93
CA ASP A 37 -8.67 10.91 10.25
C ASP A 37 -7.99 9.52 10.21
N TRP A 38 -6.73 9.47 9.82
CA TRP A 38 -6.00 8.21 9.64
C TRP A 38 -4.63 8.28 10.33
N LEU A 39 -4.44 7.45 11.36
CA LEU A 39 -3.14 7.24 12.00
C LEU A 39 -2.22 6.34 11.17
N VAL A 40 -1.11 6.90 10.69
CA VAL A 40 -0.18 6.24 9.78
C VAL A 40 1.28 6.51 10.15
N GLU A 41 2.23 5.61 9.85
CA GLU A 41 3.66 5.94 10.01
C GLU A 41 4.07 7.18 9.20
N GLU A 42 4.97 7.99 9.75
CA GLU A 42 5.43 9.26 9.15
C GLU A 42 5.84 9.14 7.67
N GLY A 43 6.49 8.03 7.31
CA GLY A 43 6.97 7.79 5.94
C GLY A 43 5.86 7.55 4.90
N PHE A 44 4.62 7.31 5.34
CA PHE A 44 3.46 7.07 4.48
C PHE A 44 2.42 8.20 4.55
N GLN A 45 2.67 9.26 5.33
CA GLN A 45 1.75 10.38 5.51
C GLN A 45 1.34 10.98 4.16
N SER A 46 2.31 11.30 3.30
CA SER A 46 2.07 11.91 2.00
C SER A 46 1.26 11.04 1.03
N LEU A 47 1.29 9.71 1.21
CA LEU A 47 0.43 8.81 0.44
C LEU A 47 -1.02 8.86 0.93
N VAL A 48 -1.24 8.88 2.25
CA VAL A 48 -2.60 9.00 2.82
C VAL A 48 -3.23 10.34 2.46
N GLU A 49 -2.44 11.41 2.38
CA GLU A 49 -2.91 12.73 1.93
C GLU A 49 -3.36 12.77 0.47
N LEU A 50 -3.04 11.75 -0.34
CA LEU A 50 -3.60 11.58 -1.69
C LEU A 50 -4.96 10.87 -1.70
N VAL A 51 -5.42 10.31 -0.57
CA VAL A 51 -6.67 9.54 -0.55
C VAL A 51 -7.86 10.47 -0.38
N HIS A 52 -8.71 10.55 -1.40
CA HIS A 52 -9.99 11.23 -1.32
C HIS A 52 -10.84 10.69 -0.17
N GLY A 53 -11.42 11.60 0.61
CA GLY A 53 -12.21 11.25 1.80
C GLY A 53 -11.41 11.09 3.08
N ALA A 54 -10.07 10.95 3.01
CA ALA A 54 -9.22 11.10 4.18
C ALA A 54 -9.05 12.60 4.50
N ARG A 55 -9.56 13.04 5.65
CA ARG A 55 -9.46 14.44 6.09
C ARG A 55 -8.05 14.79 6.52
N ARG A 56 -7.41 13.91 7.29
CA ARG A 56 -6.09 14.16 7.90
C ARG A 56 -5.31 12.86 8.07
N ALA A 57 -4.06 12.85 7.61
CA ALA A 57 -3.07 11.86 7.99
C ALA A 57 -2.40 12.29 9.31
N ILE A 58 -2.48 11.46 10.35
CA ILE A 58 -1.86 11.70 11.66
C ILE A 58 -0.54 10.90 11.70
N PRO A 59 0.62 11.56 11.67
CA PRO A 59 1.91 10.86 11.60
C PRO A 59 2.29 10.22 12.93
N PHE A 60 2.62 8.93 12.87
CA PHE A 60 3.14 8.13 13.96
C PHE A 60 4.62 7.83 13.73
N SER A 61 5.48 8.24 14.65
CA SER A 61 6.95 8.21 14.46
C SER A 61 7.62 7.06 15.22
N LEU A 62 6.94 5.91 15.36
CA LEU A 62 7.40 4.83 16.24
C LEU A 62 8.77 4.29 15.84
N ARG A 63 9.03 4.12 14.54
CA ARG A 63 10.33 3.65 14.06
C ARG A 63 11.47 4.57 14.50
N ARG A 64 11.24 5.88 14.49
CA ARG A 64 12.20 6.89 14.96
C ARG A 64 12.33 6.87 16.48
N TRP A 65 11.22 6.85 17.21
CA TRP A 65 11.24 6.82 18.67
C TRP A 65 11.97 5.59 19.23
N ARG A 66 11.81 4.43 18.58
CA ARG A 66 12.50 3.18 18.94
C ARG A 66 14.03 3.24 18.80
N LYS A 67 14.55 4.09 17.92
CA LYS A 67 16.01 4.25 17.74
C LYS A 67 16.67 5.07 18.85
N ALA A 68 15.90 5.82 19.63
CA ALA A 68 16.41 6.67 20.70
C ALA A 68 15.45 6.72 21.91
N LEU A 69 15.24 5.57 22.55
CA LEU A 69 14.25 5.38 23.64
C LEU A 69 14.52 6.26 24.89
N PHE A 70 15.75 6.68 25.12
CA PHE A 70 16.14 7.52 26.26
C PHE A 70 16.17 9.02 25.94
N SER A 71 15.81 9.43 24.72
CA SER A 71 15.83 10.84 24.33
C SER A 71 14.68 11.62 24.98
N ALA A 72 15.02 12.63 25.79
CA ALA A 72 14.03 13.54 26.37
C ALA A 72 13.19 14.26 25.29
N ALA A 73 13.77 14.51 24.11
CA ALA A 73 13.04 15.09 22.98
C ALA A 73 11.94 14.13 22.47
N ASN A 74 12.24 12.83 22.35
CA ASN A 74 11.24 11.82 21.96
C ASN A 74 10.10 11.74 22.96
N TRP A 75 10.40 11.77 24.27
CA TRP A 75 9.36 11.74 25.30
C TRP A 75 8.46 12.97 25.27
N ARG A 76 9.02 14.17 25.02
CA ARG A 76 8.22 15.39 24.82
C ARG A 76 7.32 15.27 23.58
N GLU A 77 7.85 14.72 22.49
CA GLU A 77 7.10 14.49 21.25
C GLU A 77 5.97 13.48 21.46
N ILE A 78 6.22 12.35 22.11
CA ILE A 78 5.20 11.35 22.46
C ILE A 78 4.13 11.98 23.35
N GLY A 79 4.52 12.79 24.34
CA GLY A 79 3.58 13.50 25.20
C GLY A 79 2.71 14.50 24.43
N ALA A 80 3.29 15.26 23.51
CA ALA A 80 2.57 16.18 22.64
C ALA A 80 1.62 15.43 21.69
N PHE A 81 2.09 14.34 21.09
CA PHE A 81 1.31 13.48 20.22
C PHE A 81 0.11 12.88 20.96
N ARG A 82 0.31 12.34 22.16
CA ARG A 82 -0.78 11.82 23.01
C ARG A 82 -1.81 12.91 23.32
N ARG A 83 -1.37 14.12 23.68
CA ARG A 83 -2.30 15.25 23.93
C ARG A 83 -3.08 15.62 22.68
N ALA A 84 -2.44 15.67 21.51
CA ALA A 84 -3.09 15.99 20.25
C ALA A 84 -4.13 14.93 19.85
N LEU A 85 -3.79 13.64 19.99
CA LEU A 85 -4.70 12.54 19.68
C LEU A 85 -5.89 12.49 20.65
N ALA A 86 -5.65 12.77 21.93
CA ALA A 86 -6.67 12.80 22.98
C ALA A 86 -7.51 14.09 22.97
N ALA A 87 -7.12 15.14 22.24
CA ALA A 87 -7.87 16.39 22.15
C ALA A 87 -9.13 16.24 21.28
N GLU A 88 -9.12 15.26 20.37
CA GLU A 88 -10.19 15.01 19.43
C GLU A 88 -11.14 13.94 19.97
N LYS A 89 -12.44 14.18 19.83
CA LYS A 89 -13.48 13.18 20.11
C LYS A 89 -13.90 12.52 18.81
N TYR A 90 -13.76 11.20 18.76
CA TYR A 90 -14.19 10.35 17.65
C TYR A 90 -15.47 9.62 18.06
N ASP A 91 -16.38 9.46 17.10
CA ASP A 91 -17.54 8.58 17.27
C ASP A 91 -17.13 7.12 17.24
N LEU A 92 -16.03 6.82 16.53
CA LEU A 92 -15.47 5.48 16.39
C LEU A 92 -13.98 5.54 16.06
N VAL A 93 -13.20 4.71 16.74
CA VAL A 93 -11.80 4.41 16.40
C VAL A 93 -11.73 2.96 15.93
N ILE A 94 -11.13 2.72 14.76
CA ILE A 94 -11.04 1.39 14.16
C ILE A 94 -9.57 0.99 13.99
N ASP A 95 -9.11 -0.01 14.74
CA ASP A 95 -7.78 -0.61 14.58
C ASP A 95 -7.81 -1.76 13.56
N CYS A 96 -7.32 -1.44 12.35
CA CYS A 96 -7.16 -2.36 11.23
C CYS A 96 -5.80 -3.09 11.23
N GLN A 97 -4.92 -2.82 12.20
CA GLN A 97 -3.60 -3.40 12.33
C GLN A 97 -3.61 -4.70 13.13
N GLY A 98 -4.22 -4.70 14.32
CA GLY A 98 -4.27 -5.87 15.22
C GLY A 98 -2.98 -6.14 16.00
N LEU A 99 -2.18 -5.11 16.28
CA LEU A 99 -0.95 -5.19 17.08
C LEU A 99 -1.09 -4.40 18.38
N VAL A 100 -0.53 -4.91 19.49
CA VAL A 100 -0.64 -4.30 20.82
C VAL A 100 -0.16 -2.86 20.83
N LYS A 101 0.94 -2.57 20.11
CA LYS A 101 1.52 -1.23 20.06
C LYS A 101 0.60 -0.22 19.38
N THR A 102 -0.08 -0.61 18.31
CA THR A 102 -1.01 0.28 17.61
C THR A 102 -2.29 0.46 18.41
N ALA A 103 -2.80 -0.60 19.03
CA ALA A 103 -3.98 -0.51 19.87
C ALA A 103 -3.76 0.32 21.14
N TRP A 104 -2.57 0.24 21.75
CA TRP A 104 -2.19 1.10 22.87
C TRP A 104 -2.15 2.58 22.50
N VAL A 105 -1.70 2.91 21.28
CA VAL A 105 -1.71 4.28 20.78
C VAL A 105 -3.11 4.71 20.40
N ALA A 106 -3.89 3.82 19.78
CA ALA A 106 -5.28 4.04 19.42
C ALA A 106 -6.14 4.33 20.67
N SER A 107 -5.87 3.68 21.80
CA SER A 107 -6.58 3.90 23.05
C SER A 107 -6.32 5.25 23.71
N TRP A 108 -5.38 6.05 23.19
CA TRP A 108 -5.23 7.45 23.59
C TRP A 108 -6.26 8.38 22.95
N ALA A 109 -6.87 7.97 21.82
CA ALA A 109 -7.96 8.71 21.21
C ALA A 109 -9.23 8.62 22.07
N ARG A 110 -10.06 9.67 22.08
CA ARG A 110 -11.33 9.67 22.81
C ARG A 110 -12.44 9.15 21.91
N GLY A 111 -12.83 7.89 22.08
CA GLY A 111 -13.96 7.28 21.39
C GLY A 111 -13.97 5.76 21.58
N PRO A 112 -15.09 5.08 21.27
CA PRO A 112 -15.14 3.62 21.26
C PRO A 112 -14.09 3.05 20.30
N LEU A 113 -13.26 2.13 20.79
CA LEU A 113 -12.20 1.48 20.03
C LEU A 113 -12.63 0.07 19.62
N VAL A 114 -12.68 -0.15 18.31
CA VAL A 114 -13.05 -1.42 17.69
C VAL A 114 -11.87 -1.97 16.90
N GLY A 115 -11.64 -3.27 16.94
CA GLY A 115 -10.54 -3.88 16.18
C GLY A 115 -10.72 -5.36 15.93
N LEU A 116 -9.68 -5.97 15.35
CA LEU A 116 -9.65 -7.39 15.00
C LEU A 116 -9.73 -8.31 16.24
N GLY A 117 -10.63 -9.29 16.21
CA GLY A 117 -10.85 -10.26 17.30
C GLY A 117 -10.04 -11.55 17.17
N ASN A 118 -9.37 -11.78 16.04
CA ASN A 118 -8.54 -12.97 15.80
C ASN A 118 -7.43 -12.69 14.79
N ARG A 119 -6.46 -13.60 14.73
CA ARG A 119 -5.45 -13.66 13.68
C ARG A 119 -6.10 -14.13 12.37
N THR A 120 -5.74 -13.46 11.27
CA THR A 120 -5.97 -13.93 9.90
C THR A 120 -4.66 -14.46 9.31
N ASP A 121 -4.75 -15.38 8.35
CA ASP A 121 -3.61 -16.05 7.74
C ASP A 121 -2.64 -15.06 7.09
N GLY A 122 -1.34 -15.27 7.31
CA GLY A 122 -0.27 -14.42 6.77
C GLY A 122 -0.21 -12.99 7.32
N ALA A 123 -1.00 -12.65 8.34
CA ALA A 123 -0.98 -11.34 9.00
C ALA A 123 -0.38 -11.41 10.42
N GLY A 124 0.36 -10.36 10.79
CA GLY A 124 0.74 -10.15 12.19
C GLY A 124 -0.50 -9.92 13.05
N TYR A 125 -0.57 -10.57 14.20
CA TYR A 125 -1.64 -10.39 15.19
C TYR A 125 -1.14 -10.80 16.57
N GLU A 126 -1.39 -9.96 17.57
CA GLU A 126 -1.00 -10.16 18.96
C GLU A 126 -2.26 -10.23 19.82
N TRP A 127 -2.62 -11.41 20.35
CA TRP A 127 -3.89 -11.61 21.08
C TRP A 127 -4.18 -10.63 22.23
N PRO A 128 -3.20 -10.08 22.98
CA PRO A 128 -3.47 -9.11 24.05
C PRO A 128 -4.06 -7.79 23.54
N VAL A 129 -4.01 -7.55 22.22
CA VAL A 129 -4.61 -6.38 21.57
C VAL A 129 -6.09 -6.21 21.92
N ARG A 130 -6.80 -7.33 22.15
CA ARG A 130 -8.23 -7.33 22.52
C ARG A 130 -8.52 -6.67 23.86
N MET A 131 -7.54 -6.55 24.75
CA MET A 131 -7.70 -5.86 26.04
C MET A 131 -7.86 -4.35 25.89
N PHE A 132 -7.51 -3.80 24.73
CA PHE A 132 -7.68 -2.37 24.42
C PHE A 132 -9.02 -2.07 23.75
N TYR A 133 -9.71 -3.08 23.22
CA TYR A 133 -10.88 -2.88 22.38
C TYR A 133 -12.18 -2.95 23.18
N ASP A 134 -13.06 -1.97 22.99
CA ASP A 134 -14.44 -2.03 23.44
C ASP A 134 -15.23 -3.10 22.69
N ARG A 135 -14.94 -3.29 21.39
CA ARG A 135 -15.51 -4.36 20.58
C ARG A 135 -14.45 -5.03 19.71
N SER A 136 -14.44 -6.37 19.74
CA SER A 136 -13.57 -7.20 18.91
C SER A 136 -14.38 -7.88 17.81
N ILE A 137 -14.02 -7.68 16.55
CA ILE A 137 -14.71 -8.25 15.39
C ILE A 137 -13.93 -9.45 14.87
N ARG A 138 -14.57 -10.61 14.85
CA ARG A 138 -13.98 -11.80 14.24
C ARG A 138 -14.11 -11.74 12.72
N ILE A 139 -13.01 -12.08 12.05
CA ILE A 139 -12.93 -12.20 10.60
C ILE A 139 -12.47 -13.61 10.26
N GLU A 140 -12.98 -14.17 9.17
CA GLU A 140 -12.56 -15.48 8.67
C GLU A 140 -11.02 -15.53 8.53
N PRO A 141 -10.34 -16.57 9.08
CA PRO A 141 -8.89 -16.64 9.04
C PRO A 141 -8.32 -16.51 7.62
N ARG A 142 -8.94 -17.17 6.64
CA ARG A 142 -8.50 -17.13 5.25
C ARG A 142 -9.29 -16.10 4.46
N THR A 143 -8.81 -14.86 4.50
CA THR A 143 -9.43 -13.72 3.82
C THR A 143 -8.40 -12.88 3.06
N HIS A 144 -8.83 -12.29 1.94
CA HIS A 144 -8.03 -11.30 1.24
C HIS A 144 -7.84 -10.06 2.11
N VAL A 145 -6.67 -9.41 2.04
CA VAL A 145 -6.31 -8.31 2.95
C VAL A 145 -7.21 -7.08 2.79
N VAL A 146 -7.62 -6.76 1.57
CA VAL A 146 -8.59 -5.67 1.29
C VAL A 146 -9.96 -6.01 1.89
N GLU A 147 -10.46 -7.21 1.63
CA GLU A 147 -11.76 -7.66 2.14
C GLU A 147 -11.79 -7.71 3.66
N ARG A 148 -10.71 -8.17 4.29
CA ARG A 148 -10.56 -8.17 5.74
C ARG A 148 -10.81 -6.78 6.34
N THR A 149 -10.19 -5.76 5.76
CA THR A 149 -10.34 -4.38 6.24
C THR A 149 -11.76 -3.87 5.98
N ARG A 150 -12.29 -4.08 4.77
CA ARG A 150 -13.65 -3.65 4.42
C ARG A 150 -14.70 -4.31 5.32
N GLN A 151 -14.58 -5.62 5.58
CA GLN A 151 -15.44 -6.36 6.51
C GLN A 151 -15.31 -5.86 7.95
N LEU A 152 -14.08 -5.61 8.43
CA LEU A 152 -13.85 -5.05 9.76
C LEU A 152 -14.55 -3.70 9.91
N VAL A 153 -14.39 -2.81 8.94
CA VAL A 153 -14.96 -1.46 8.97
C VAL A 153 -16.48 -1.49 8.84
N ALA A 154 -17.03 -2.32 7.94
CA ALA A 154 -18.47 -2.52 7.81
C ALA A 154 -19.09 -3.02 9.13
N ALA A 155 -18.51 -4.07 9.73
CA ALA A 155 -18.98 -4.60 11.02
C ALA A 155 -18.78 -3.59 12.17
N ALA A 156 -17.71 -2.78 12.16
CA ALA A 156 -17.49 -1.73 13.14
C ALA A 156 -18.52 -0.60 13.05
N LEU A 157 -19.10 -0.39 11.88
CA LEU A 157 -20.15 0.59 11.61
C LEU A 157 -21.56 -0.01 11.58
N GLU A 158 -21.69 -1.30 11.89
CA GLU A 158 -22.96 -2.04 11.87
C GLU A 158 -23.65 -2.00 10.50
N LEU A 159 -22.83 -2.08 9.44
CA LEU A 159 -23.26 -2.16 8.06
C LEU A 159 -23.25 -3.61 7.57
N ALA A 160 -24.00 -3.87 6.50
CA ALA A 160 -23.93 -5.14 5.80
C ALA A 160 -22.48 -5.42 5.33
N PRO A 161 -22.02 -6.68 5.37
CA PRO A 161 -20.69 -7.02 4.91
C PRO A 161 -20.55 -6.75 3.40
N PRO A 162 -19.39 -6.25 2.95
CA PRO A 162 -19.12 -6.05 1.53
C PRO A 162 -19.17 -7.37 0.78
N GLN A 163 -19.55 -7.31 -0.49
CA GLN A 163 -19.53 -8.45 -1.39
C GLN A 163 -18.28 -8.40 -2.28
N PRO A 164 -17.72 -9.56 -2.68
CA PRO A 164 -16.58 -9.61 -3.60
C PRO A 164 -16.85 -8.95 -4.96
N THR A 165 -18.12 -8.81 -5.35
CA THR A 165 -18.54 -8.17 -6.60
C THR A 165 -18.68 -6.66 -6.49
N ASP A 166 -18.58 -6.08 -5.29
CA ASP A 166 -18.65 -4.64 -5.12
C ASP A 166 -17.46 -3.97 -5.80
N ASP A 167 -17.68 -2.78 -6.38
CA ASP A 167 -16.56 -1.98 -6.85
C ASP A 167 -15.67 -1.57 -5.67
N ILE A 168 -14.36 -1.75 -5.89
CA ILE A 168 -13.30 -1.42 -4.97
C ILE A 168 -12.66 -0.12 -5.45
N ASP A 169 -12.92 0.95 -4.72
CA ASP A 169 -12.36 2.27 -4.97
C ASP A 169 -11.24 2.56 -3.96
N PHE A 170 -10.03 2.81 -4.44
CA PHE A 170 -8.89 3.17 -3.60
C PHE A 170 -8.80 4.68 -3.34
N GLY A 171 -9.62 5.50 -4.00
CA GLY A 171 -9.70 6.94 -3.77
C GLY A 171 -8.40 7.70 -4.01
N ILE A 172 -7.46 7.18 -4.80
CA ILE A 172 -6.17 7.83 -5.03
C ILE A 172 -6.34 9.04 -5.97
N ASP A 173 -5.94 10.23 -5.50
CA ASP A 173 -5.92 11.48 -6.27
C ASP A 173 -4.77 11.46 -7.29
N THR A 174 -5.05 10.96 -8.49
CA THR A 174 -4.08 10.85 -9.58
C THR A 174 -3.67 12.21 -10.13
N TYR A 175 -4.52 13.24 -10.01
CA TYR A 175 -4.18 14.60 -10.45
C TYR A 175 -3.08 15.21 -9.58
N ARG A 176 -3.24 15.17 -8.25
CA ARG A 176 -2.19 15.62 -7.32
C ARG A 176 -0.93 14.77 -7.44
N ALA A 177 -1.06 13.48 -7.69
CA ALA A 177 0.08 12.60 -7.94
C ALA A 177 0.85 12.99 -9.21
N ALA A 178 0.14 13.30 -10.31
CA ALA A 178 0.73 13.79 -11.55
C ALA A 178 1.44 15.14 -11.37
N GLN A 179 0.85 16.07 -10.60
CA GLN A 179 1.51 17.34 -10.25
C GLN A 179 2.78 17.11 -9.43
N ALA A 180 2.74 16.18 -8.46
CA ALA A 180 3.91 15.84 -7.66
C ALA A 180 5.04 15.28 -8.52
N LEU A 181 4.74 14.43 -9.52
CA LEU A 181 5.72 13.95 -10.49
C LEU A 181 6.25 15.08 -11.37
N ALA A 182 5.38 15.92 -11.92
CA ALA A 182 5.76 17.05 -12.77
C ALA A 182 6.71 18.02 -12.03
N GLY A 183 6.50 18.23 -10.73
CA GLY A 183 7.38 19.04 -9.89
C GLY A 183 8.80 18.48 -9.72
N VAL A 184 9.04 17.20 -10.02
CA VAL A 184 10.39 16.60 -10.04
C VAL A 184 11.15 17.01 -11.31
N GLY A 185 10.46 17.39 -12.39
CA GLY A 185 11.08 17.77 -13.65
C GLY A 185 11.63 16.58 -14.46
N LEU A 186 11.08 15.38 -14.25
CA LEU A 186 11.45 14.20 -15.04
C LEU A 186 10.74 14.20 -16.39
N ASN A 187 11.51 14.18 -17.47
CA ASN A 187 10.98 13.94 -18.81
C ASN A 187 10.99 12.43 -19.08
N LEU A 188 9.81 11.81 -19.06
CA LEU A 188 9.66 10.37 -19.26
C LEU A 188 9.21 10.10 -20.71
N PRO A 189 9.96 9.28 -21.48
CA PRO A 189 9.55 8.85 -22.81
C PRO A 189 8.32 7.96 -22.76
N VAL A 190 7.44 8.05 -23.75
CA VAL A 190 6.21 7.24 -23.85
C VAL A 190 6.31 6.30 -25.06
N PRO A 191 5.98 4.99 -24.92
CA PRO A 191 5.59 4.32 -23.68
C PRO A 191 6.78 4.00 -22.77
N TYR A 192 6.54 3.99 -21.46
CA TYR A 192 7.49 3.43 -20.49
C TYR A 192 6.81 2.39 -19.60
N VAL A 193 7.62 1.44 -19.11
CA VAL A 193 7.22 0.39 -18.17
C VAL A 193 8.00 0.57 -16.87
N VAL A 194 7.31 0.47 -15.73
CA VAL A 194 7.94 0.59 -14.40
C VAL A 194 8.34 -0.80 -13.91
N PHE A 195 9.62 -0.98 -13.59
CA PHE A 195 10.14 -2.21 -12.98
C PHE A 195 10.33 -2.02 -11.47
N VAL A 196 9.48 -2.68 -10.69
CA VAL A 196 9.58 -2.74 -9.24
C VAL A 196 10.25 -4.05 -8.83
N HIS A 197 11.57 -4.12 -9.01
CA HIS A 197 12.39 -5.29 -8.68
C HIS A 197 12.65 -5.43 -7.17
N ALA A 198 12.59 -4.33 -6.44
CA ALA A 198 12.98 -4.24 -5.04
C ALA A 198 11.99 -4.92 -4.09
N THR A 199 12.53 -5.74 -3.17
CA THR A 199 11.78 -6.34 -2.07
C THR A 199 12.66 -6.51 -0.84
N SER A 200 12.06 -6.41 0.34
CA SER A 200 12.78 -6.50 1.62
C SER A 200 13.20 -7.92 2.00
N ARG A 201 12.81 -8.94 1.23
CA ARG A 201 13.18 -10.34 1.48
C ARG A 201 13.78 -10.96 0.22
N ALA A 202 14.96 -11.55 0.35
CA ALA A 202 15.69 -12.18 -0.76
C ALA A 202 14.86 -13.25 -1.47
N ASP A 203 14.08 -14.00 -0.71
CA ASP A 203 13.24 -15.08 -1.20
C ASP A 203 12.04 -14.62 -2.06
N LYS A 204 11.66 -13.33 -1.99
CA LYS A 204 10.65 -12.71 -2.84
C LYS A 204 11.22 -12.17 -4.16
N GLN A 205 12.54 -12.18 -4.34
CA GLN A 205 13.17 -11.62 -5.53
C GLN A 205 12.91 -12.50 -6.76
N TRP A 206 12.66 -11.88 -7.90
CA TRP A 206 12.67 -12.57 -9.19
C TRP A 206 14.07 -12.50 -9.80
N PRO A 207 14.59 -13.58 -10.43
CA PRO A 207 15.97 -13.62 -10.91
C PRO A 207 16.34 -12.43 -11.79
N GLU A 208 17.50 -11.81 -11.56
CA GLU A 208 17.98 -10.66 -12.35
C GLU A 208 18.02 -10.99 -13.86
N ALA A 209 18.46 -12.19 -14.23
CA ALA A 209 18.45 -12.65 -15.62
C ALA A 209 17.06 -12.57 -16.28
N HIS A 210 15.99 -12.80 -15.52
CA HIS A 210 14.64 -12.72 -16.05
C HIS A 210 14.16 -11.27 -16.23
N TRP A 211 14.53 -10.37 -15.30
CA TRP A 211 14.33 -8.93 -15.47
C TRP A 211 15.01 -8.42 -16.74
N ILE A 212 16.26 -8.85 -16.96
CA ILE A 212 17.05 -8.47 -18.14
C ILE A 212 16.37 -8.95 -19.42
N GLU A 213 15.95 -10.22 -19.49
CA GLU A 213 15.35 -10.77 -20.69
C GLU A 213 14.00 -10.11 -21.05
N VAL A 214 13.15 -9.82 -20.05
CA VAL A 214 11.89 -9.09 -20.28
C VAL A 214 12.15 -7.64 -20.65
N GLY A 215 13.07 -6.96 -19.95
CA GLY A 215 13.42 -5.58 -20.24
C GLY A 215 13.96 -5.41 -21.66
N GLN A 216 14.89 -6.26 -22.09
CA GLN A 216 15.41 -6.25 -23.46
C GLN A 216 14.33 -6.52 -24.52
N ALA A 217 13.34 -7.37 -24.21
CA ALA A 217 12.21 -7.61 -25.11
C ALA A 217 11.33 -6.35 -25.27
N LEU A 218 11.06 -5.63 -24.17
CA LEU A 218 10.31 -4.37 -24.19
C LEU A 218 11.07 -3.26 -24.92
N VAL A 219 12.38 -3.14 -24.69
CA VAL A 219 13.25 -2.17 -25.37
C VAL A 219 13.26 -2.40 -26.89
N ARG A 220 13.33 -3.67 -27.34
CA ARG A 220 13.20 -4.00 -28.77
C ARG A 220 11.86 -3.60 -29.40
N ARG A 221 10.82 -3.46 -28.58
CA ARG A 221 9.48 -2.96 -28.98
C ARG A 221 9.35 -1.43 -28.84
N GLY A 222 10.42 -0.74 -28.44
CA GLY A 222 10.46 0.73 -28.34
C GLY A 222 9.97 1.28 -26.99
N ALA A 223 9.75 0.44 -25.98
CA ALA A 223 9.40 0.90 -24.64
C ALA A 223 10.65 1.25 -23.82
N SER A 224 10.57 2.33 -23.05
CA SER A 224 11.58 2.64 -22.04
C SER A 224 11.26 1.98 -20.70
N LEU A 225 12.26 1.83 -19.84
CA LEU A 225 12.15 1.20 -18.53
C LEU A 225 12.46 2.20 -17.43
N VAL A 226 11.59 2.32 -16.43
CA VAL A 226 11.84 3.17 -15.26
C VAL A 226 11.98 2.29 -14.02
N LEU A 227 13.09 2.43 -13.30
CA LEU A 227 13.46 1.59 -12.16
C LEU A 227 13.52 2.42 -10.87
N PRO A 228 12.37 2.70 -10.21
CA PRO A 228 12.34 3.48 -8.98
C PRO A 228 12.94 2.71 -7.80
N TRP A 229 13.41 3.45 -6.79
CA TRP A 229 14.07 2.91 -5.61
C TRP A 229 13.73 3.73 -4.36
N GLY A 230 13.77 3.09 -3.20
CA GLY A 230 13.52 3.69 -1.88
C GLY A 230 14.71 3.64 -0.92
N SER A 231 15.73 2.81 -1.21
CA SER A 231 17.00 2.72 -0.47
C SER A 231 18.22 2.66 -1.39
N GLU A 232 19.41 2.98 -0.87
CA GLU A 232 20.65 2.92 -1.67
C GLU A 232 20.96 1.51 -2.20
N ALA A 233 20.57 0.46 -1.49
CA ALA A 233 20.71 -0.91 -1.97
C ALA A 233 19.81 -1.17 -3.19
N GLU A 234 18.57 -0.67 -3.17
CA GLU A 234 17.64 -0.76 -4.28
C GLU A 234 18.09 0.10 -5.47
N ARG A 235 18.67 1.27 -5.19
CA ARG A 235 19.29 2.13 -6.19
C ARG A 235 20.41 1.41 -6.92
N ALA A 236 21.33 0.80 -6.17
CA ALA A 236 22.44 0.05 -6.76
C ALA A 236 21.96 -1.10 -7.66
N THR A 237 20.88 -1.80 -7.28
CA THR A 237 20.25 -2.82 -8.14
C THR A 237 19.60 -2.20 -9.38
N SER A 238 18.90 -1.07 -9.23
CA SER A 238 18.30 -0.35 -10.36
C SER A 238 19.35 0.10 -11.37
N GLU A 239 20.48 0.63 -10.90
CA GLU A 239 21.62 1.05 -11.73
C GLU A 239 22.31 -0.13 -12.41
N ARG A 240 22.42 -1.30 -11.75
CA ARG A 240 22.93 -2.52 -12.39
C ARG A 240 22.03 -2.97 -13.53
N LEU A 241 20.72 -3.09 -13.29
CA LEU A 241 19.76 -3.49 -14.32
C LEU A 241 19.71 -2.47 -15.46
N ALA A 242 19.74 -1.16 -15.17
CA ALA A 242 19.70 -0.13 -16.18
C ALA A 242 20.85 -0.23 -17.20
N LYS A 243 22.05 -0.67 -16.78
CA LYS A 243 23.18 -0.88 -17.69
C LYS A 243 22.89 -1.91 -18.79
N GLU A 244 22.07 -2.92 -18.49
CA GLU A 244 21.67 -3.97 -19.44
C GLU A 244 20.67 -3.49 -20.49
N PHE A 245 20.11 -2.28 -20.31
CA PHE A 245 19.09 -1.68 -21.16
C PHE A 245 19.57 -0.41 -21.88
N GLY A 246 20.76 0.09 -21.55
CA GLY A 246 21.35 1.28 -22.17
C GLY A 246 20.49 2.54 -22.00
N GLU A 247 20.41 3.35 -23.05
CA GLU A 247 19.69 4.64 -23.06
C GLU A 247 18.17 4.50 -22.85
N ALA A 248 17.62 3.30 -23.01
CA ALA A 248 16.20 3.04 -22.80
C ALA A 248 15.82 2.92 -21.32
N ALA A 249 16.77 2.88 -20.38
CA ALA A 249 16.49 2.78 -18.95
C ALA A 249 16.75 4.08 -18.18
N ILE A 250 15.83 4.38 -17.26
CA ILE A 250 15.86 5.55 -16.41
C ILE A 250 15.81 5.09 -14.95
N VAL A 251 16.88 5.39 -14.20
CA VAL A 251 16.84 5.32 -12.73
C VAL A 251 16.52 6.73 -12.24
N PRO A 252 15.30 7.01 -11.77
CA PRO A 252 14.94 8.36 -11.36
C PRO A 252 15.72 8.76 -10.09
N PRO A 253 15.79 10.07 -9.78
CA PRO A 253 16.17 10.51 -8.43
C PRO A 253 15.21 9.91 -7.39
N ARG A 254 15.57 10.02 -6.12
CA ARG A 254 14.68 9.57 -5.04
C ARG A 254 13.34 10.31 -5.11
N LEU A 255 12.25 9.56 -5.29
CA LEU A 255 10.91 10.11 -5.42
C LEU A 255 10.15 10.10 -4.09
N SER A 256 9.26 11.07 -3.91
CA SER A 256 8.22 11.02 -2.87
C SER A 256 7.14 10.00 -3.26
N LEU A 257 6.39 9.46 -2.29
CA LEU A 257 5.31 8.52 -2.61
C LEU A 257 4.27 9.12 -3.57
N PRO A 258 3.85 10.40 -3.45
CA PRO A 258 3.00 11.02 -4.46
C PRO A 258 3.59 11.05 -5.87
N ALA A 259 4.88 11.35 -6.00
CA ALA A 259 5.54 11.32 -7.31
C ALA A 259 5.65 9.88 -7.86
N VAL A 260 5.85 8.88 -7.00
CA VAL A 260 5.82 7.46 -7.40
C VAL A 260 4.43 7.05 -7.87
N VAL A 261 3.36 7.47 -7.21
CA VAL A 261 1.98 7.25 -7.66
C VAL A 261 1.78 7.86 -9.05
N GLY A 262 2.22 9.10 -9.28
CA GLY A 262 2.15 9.74 -10.59
C GLY A 262 2.96 9.00 -11.66
N LEU A 263 4.16 8.54 -11.31
CA LEU A 263 5.02 7.75 -12.20
C LEU A 263 4.33 6.45 -12.64
N ILE A 264 3.69 5.75 -11.70
CA ILE A 264 3.00 4.50 -11.96
C ILE A 264 1.70 4.75 -12.75
N ASP A 265 0.94 5.80 -12.44
CA ASP A 265 -0.32 6.11 -13.12
C ASP A 265 -0.12 6.45 -14.60
N GLY A 266 0.98 7.11 -14.94
CA GLY A 266 1.37 7.42 -16.32
C GLY A 266 2.05 6.28 -17.09
N ALA A 267 2.39 5.17 -16.43
CA ALA A 267 3.10 4.06 -17.05
C ALA A 267 2.20 3.24 -17.98
N ALA A 268 2.77 2.71 -19.06
CA ALA A 268 2.06 1.78 -19.93
C ALA A 268 1.82 0.42 -19.24
N ALA A 269 2.76 0.00 -18.38
CA ALA A 269 2.55 -1.08 -17.41
C ALA A 269 3.51 -0.97 -16.21
N THR A 270 3.19 -1.67 -15.13
CA THR A 270 4.11 -1.95 -14.02
C THR A 270 4.35 -3.45 -13.91
N VAL A 271 5.61 -3.86 -13.76
CA VAL A 271 5.99 -5.25 -13.48
C VAL A 271 6.78 -5.27 -12.19
N GLY A 272 6.40 -6.11 -11.24
CA GLY A 272 7.08 -6.09 -9.95
C GLY A 272 6.79 -7.28 -9.05
N VAL A 273 7.69 -7.50 -8.10
CA VAL A 273 7.51 -8.49 -7.01
C VAL A 273 6.50 -8.00 -5.97
N ASP A 274 5.96 -8.90 -5.15
CA ASP A 274 5.01 -8.62 -4.05
C ASP A 274 5.57 -7.60 -3.02
N THR A 275 5.40 -6.31 -3.33
CA THR A 275 5.86 -5.13 -2.58
C THR A 275 4.88 -3.96 -2.70
N GLY A 276 5.04 -2.95 -1.84
CA GLY A 276 4.11 -1.84 -1.72
C GLY A 276 3.87 -1.04 -2.99
N LEU A 277 4.89 -0.81 -3.83
CA LEU A 277 4.71 -0.06 -5.08
C LEU A 277 3.89 -0.83 -6.13
N VAL A 278 3.98 -2.15 -6.15
CA VAL A 278 3.16 -2.99 -7.04
C VAL A 278 1.70 -2.94 -6.62
N HIS A 279 1.43 -2.95 -5.32
CA HIS A 279 0.06 -2.76 -4.83
C HIS A 279 -0.49 -1.36 -5.12
N ILE A 280 0.35 -0.31 -5.18
CA ILE A 280 -0.08 1.01 -5.69
C ILE A 280 -0.50 0.89 -7.16
N ALA A 281 0.28 0.22 -8.01
CA ALA A 281 -0.06 0.01 -9.42
C ALA A 281 -1.38 -0.75 -9.60
N ALA A 282 -1.57 -1.82 -8.82
CA ALA A 282 -2.81 -2.57 -8.80
C ALA A 282 -3.99 -1.69 -8.34
N ALA A 283 -3.82 -0.90 -7.28
CA ALA A 283 -4.85 0.02 -6.75
C ALA A 283 -5.27 1.09 -7.76
N LEU A 284 -4.34 1.57 -8.59
CA LEU A 284 -4.62 2.51 -9.70
C LEU A 284 -5.36 1.85 -10.88
N LYS A 285 -5.61 0.53 -10.82
CA LYS A 285 -6.25 -0.26 -11.89
C LYS A 285 -5.53 -0.13 -13.23
N ARG A 286 -4.20 0.10 -13.21
CA ARG A 286 -3.34 0.17 -14.40
C ARG A 286 -2.81 -1.21 -14.80
N PRO A 287 -2.39 -1.42 -16.06
CA PRO A 287 -1.76 -2.67 -16.49
C PRO A 287 -0.60 -3.04 -15.55
N THR A 288 -0.75 -4.14 -14.82
CA THR A 288 0.15 -4.53 -13.74
C THR A 288 0.38 -6.03 -13.78
N VAL A 289 1.64 -6.45 -13.71
CA VAL A 289 2.03 -7.85 -13.51
C VAL A 289 2.62 -7.99 -12.11
N GLU A 290 1.89 -8.64 -11.22
CA GLU A 290 2.30 -8.91 -9.84
C GLU A 290 3.00 -10.28 -9.77
N LEU A 291 4.27 -10.30 -9.36
CA LEU A 291 5.11 -11.49 -9.31
C LEU A 291 5.17 -12.05 -7.89
N TYR A 292 4.69 -13.29 -7.73
CA TYR A 292 4.64 -14.01 -6.47
C TYR A 292 5.53 -15.25 -6.48
N ASN A 293 6.52 -15.27 -5.57
CA ASN A 293 7.34 -16.47 -5.29
C ASN A 293 6.87 -17.22 -4.02
N PHE A 294 5.72 -16.81 -3.46
CA PHE A 294 5.11 -17.36 -2.25
C PHE A 294 3.62 -17.58 -2.45
N ALA A 295 3.03 -18.40 -1.57
CA ALA A 295 1.58 -18.58 -1.48
C ALA A 295 0.90 -17.37 -0.81
N THR A 296 1.17 -16.16 -1.30
CA THR A 296 0.56 -14.90 -0.85
C THR A 296 -0.32 -14.25 -1.91
N ALA A 297 -0.33 -14.74 -3.15
CA ALA A 297 -1.18 -14.22 -4.22
C ALA A 297 -2.67 -14.18 -3.82
N TRP A 298 -3.18 -15.24 -3.20
CA TRP A 298 -4.57 -15.28 -2.70
C TRP A 298 -4.88 -14.21 -1.64
N ARG A 299 -3.84 -13.67 -0.95
CA ARG A 299 -3.96 -12.74 0.18
C ARG A 299 -3.83 -11.28 -0.25
N THR A 300 -2.92 -10.98 -1.18
CA THR A 300 -2.57 -9.59 -1.56
C THR A 300 -2.73 -9.28 -3.04
N GLY A 301 -3.03 -10.30 -3.88
CA GLY A 301 -3.16 -10.16 -5.31
C GLY A 301 -4.39 -9.36 -5.73
N GLY A 302 -4.19 -8.42 -6.64
CA GLY A 302 -5.26 -7.58 -7.15
C GLY A 302 -6.24 -8.39 -7.98
N TYR A 303 -7.51 -8.38 -7.57
CA TYR A 303 -8.61 -9.07 -8.26
C TYR A 303 -9.68 -8.11 -8.80
N TRP A 304 -9.58 -6.82 -8.47
CA TRP A 304 -10.57 -5.77 -8.76
C TRP A 304 -10.44 -5.13 -10.14
N SER A 305 -9.50 -5.60 -10.98
CA SER A 305 -9.33 -5.09 -12.34
C SER A 305 -8.76 -6.18 -13.24
N PRO A 306 -9.29 -6.36 -14.47
CA PRO A 306 -8.73 -7.30 -15.44
C PRO A 306 -7.34 -6.89 -15.95
N LYS A 307 -6.91 -5.66 -15.65
CA LYS A 307 -5.57 -5.16 -15.97
C LYS A 307 -4.51 -5.58 -14.97
N VAL A 308 -4.88 -6.25 -13.88
CA VAL A 308 -3.95 -6.77 -12.88
C VAL A 308 -3.81 -8.27 -13.06
N VAL A 309 -2.60 -8.73 -13.39
CA VAL A 309 -2.29 -10.14 -13.62
C VAL A 309 -1.36 -10.62 -12.51
N ASN A 310 -1.84 -11.58 -11.72
CA ASN A 310 -1.09 -12.22 -10.65
C ASN A 310 -0.40 -13.47 -11.20
N LEU A 311 0.93 -13.53 -11.13
CA LEU A 311 1.70 -14.68 -11.60
C LEU A 311 2.48 -15.31 -10.46
N GLY A 312 2.55 -16.64 -10.47
CA GLY A 312 3.33 -17.45 -9.54
C GLY A 312 2.65 -17.76 -8.21
N THR A 313 3.23 -18.71 -7.47
CA THR A 313 2.84 -19.10 -6.11
C THR A 313 4.00 -19.82 -5.42
N ALA A 314 3.81 -20.31 -4.18
CA ALA A 314 4.82 -21.11 -3.50
C ALA A 314 5.22 -22.34 -4.35
N GLY A 315 6.52 -22.51 -4.56
CA GLY A 315 7.10 -23.61 -5.33
C GLY A 315 6.93 -23.51 -6.84
N HIS A 316 6.19 -22.50 -7.35
CA HIS A 316 5.98 -22.28 -8.78
C HIS A 316 6.20 -20.79 -9.08
N PRO A 317 7.46 -20.33 -9.12
CA PRO A 317 7.76 -18.94 -9.42
C PRO A 317 7.30 -18.57 -10.84
N PRO A 318 7.04 -17.28 -11.12
CA PRO A 318 6.63 -16.83 -12.44
C PRO A 318 7.70 -17.14 -13.48
N THR A 319 7.29 -17.83 -14.55
CA THR A 319 8.16 -18.09 -15.70
C THR A 319 8.24 -16.86 -16.60
N LEU A 320 9.34 -16.76 -17.35
CA LEU A 320 9.52 -15.74 -18.39
C LEU A 320 8.39 -15.72 -19.41
N ALA A 321 7.92 -16.89 -19.84
CA ALA A 321 6.84 -17.02 -20.81
C ALA A 321 5.53 -16.43 -20.27
N GLN A 322 5.21 -16.66 -18.99
CA GLN A 322 4.00 -16.09 -18.38
C GLN A 322 4.07 -14.57 -18.27
N VAL A 323 5.22 -14.02 -17.85
CA VAL A 323 5.40 -12.56 -17.74
C VAL A 323 5.32 -11.91 -19.13
N LYS A 324 5.99 -12.48 -20.13
CA LYS A 324 5.92 -12.01 -21.51
C LYS A 324 4.51 -12.11 -22.09
N GLY A 325 3.79 -13.20 -21.81
CA GLY A 325 2.41 -13.38 -22.23
C GLY A 325 1.46 -12.33 -21.62
N ALA A 326 1.62 -12.00 -20.34
CA ALA A 326 0.84 -10.94 -19.70
C ALA A 326 1.12 -9.57 -20.34
N LEU A 327 2.39 -9.24 -20.59
CA LEU A 327 2.78 -7.99 -21.26
C LEU A 327 2.30 -7.93 -22.72
N ALA A 328 2.30 -9.04 -23.44
CA ALA A 328 1.70 -9.14 -24.77
C ALA A 328 0.17 -8.92 -24.72
N GLY A 329 -0.50 -9.43 -23.68
CA GLY A 329 -1.91 -9.15 -23.40
C GLY A 329 -2.21 -7.66 -23.14
N PHE A 330 -1.21 -6.88 -22.71
CA PHE A 330 -1.28 -5.42 -22.60
C PHE A 330 -0.85 -4.68 -23.90
N GLY A 331 -0.47 -5.41 -24.95
CA GLY A 331 0.00 -4.84 -26.22
C GLY A 331 1.43 -4.31 -26.19
N LEU A 332 2.24 -4.71 -25.22
CA LEU A 332 3.63 -4.24 -25.05
C LEU A 332 4.69 -5.16 -25.67
N LEU A 333 4.34 -6.44 -25.88
CA LEU A 333 5.22 -7.45 -26.47
C LEU A 333 4.57 -8.17 -27.63
#